data_AF-A0A5R8Y0L3-F1
#
_entry.id   AF-A0A5R8Y0L3-F1
#
_cell.length_a   1.000
_cell.length_b   1.000
_cell.length_c   1.000
_cell.angle_alpha   90.00
_cell.angle_beta   90.00
_cell.angle_gamma   90.00
#
_symmetry.space_group_name_H-M   'P 1'
#
loop_
_entity.id
_entity.type
_entity.pdbx_description
1 polymer ?
#
loop_
_entity_poly.entity_id
_entity_poly.type
_entity_poly.pdbx_seq_one_letter_code
_entity_poly.pdbx_strand_id
1 'polypeptide(L)'
;MKLEISLFRFDYKSDYLPYYTKNFIKVDKQKTLLDILNTINQEYPFGYEKSADFNVVVNGVYLTLGISIDELVDNFGKDLTIEPISIRRAHTDLLINQADFEDRLKVLSEFIEEDDKKVYEDYKIYFYASNTINYEYDYIGDAILLLAYDLIEKNPSNEKEILEALSEYECSASYHTSLKNRVYKIDSSIEEKISKIKNKLGLTKPVNEQDLFLEKKNPIDFGTFDETKEIKHDFSDFNLSYFKGIETDEQTVKLIDSLNAKIINTPSSNIDLALDTFHLNSDFTMKLASHAMLEAFDNGADLIVVDDENIFNLFDSNRKSLESACGREIPIPVLHKNELQKLACAEHESVKESLSKHIINPEII
;
A
#
# COMPACT_ATOMS: atom_id res chain seq x y z
N MET A 1 21.36 14.71 -17.67
CA MET A 1 20.11 14.93 -16.88
C MET A 1 20.50 15.34 -15.45
N LYS A 2 19.62 16.00 -14.68
CA LYS A 2 19.85 16.30 -13.25
C LYS A 2 18.81 15.58 -12.41
N LEU A 3 19.24 14.91 -11.34
CA LEU A 3 18.41 14.29 -10.32
C LEU A 3 18.54 15.06 -9.01
N GLU A 4 17.44 15.19 -8.28
CA GLU A 4 17.38 15.78 -6.95
C GLU A 4 17.00 14.68 -5.96
N ILE A 5 17.96 14.31 -5.11
CA ILE A 5 17.85 13.11 -4.27
C ILE A 5 17.80 13.52 -2.81
N SER A 6 16.70 13.16 -2.14
CA SER A 6 16.53 13.19 -0.69
C SER A 6 16.95 11.83 -0.16
N LEU A 7 18.17 11.73 0.38
CA LEU A 7 18.71 10.46 0.88
C LEU A 7 18.53 10.39 2.39
N PHE A 8 17.83 9.35 2.86
CA PHE A 8 17.66 9.02 4.27
C PHE A 8 19.01 8.81 4.96
N ARG A 9 19.17 9.41 6.15
CA ARG A 9 20.33 9.31 7.02
C ARG A 9 19.89 9.01 8.45
N PHE A 10 20.58 8.07 9.08
CA PHE A 10 20.34 7.69 10.47
C PHE A 10 21.46 6.83 11.03
N ASP A 11 21.94 7.10 12.23
CA ASP A 11 22.75 6.17 13.02
C ASP A 11 22.09 5.94 14.38
N TYR A 12 21.65 4.70 14.64
CA TYR A 12 20.95 4.35 15.88
C TYR A 12 21.75 4.59 17.16
N LYS A 13 23.08 4.77 17.06
CA LYS A 13 23.96 5.04 18.21
C LYS A 13 24.07 6.51 18.55
N SER A 14 23.89 7.40 17.57
CA SER A 14 24.15 8.84 17.75
C SER A 14 22.95 9.73 17.46
N ASP A 15 22.08 9.34 16.53
CA ASP A 15 21.02 10.19 16.04
C ASP A 15 19.74 9.97 16.85
N TYR A 16 19.09 11.08 17.19
CA TYR A 16 17.80 11.04 17.90
C TYR A 16 16.63 10.74 16.96
N LEU A 17 16.67 11.30 15.74
CA LEU A 17 15.68 11.11 14.69
C LEU A 17 16.39 11.01 13.33
N PRO A 18 15.82 10.28 12.37
CA PRO A 18 16.33 10.27 11.01
C PRO A 18 16.19 11.66 10.37
N TYR A 19 17.03 11.92 9.38
CA TYR A 19 16.99 13.14 8.57
C TYR A 19 17.31 12.83 7.10
N TYR A 20 17.10 13.80 6.21
CA TYR A 20 17.35 13.64 4.78
C TYR A 20 18.41 14.63 4.30
N THR A 21 19.40 14.12 3.57
CA THR A 21 20.37 14.95 2.85
C THR A 21 19.91 15.18 1.42
N LYS A 22 20.08 16.42 0.92
CA LYS A 22 19.74 16.78 -0.46
C LYS A 22 20.98 16.69 -1.33
N ASN A 23 20.93 15.85 -2.35
CA ASN A 23 22.03 15.59 -3.27
C ASN A 23 21.58 15.92 -4.70
N PHE A 24 22.34 16.77 -5.39
CA PHE A 24 22.03 17.18 -6.76
C PHE A 24 23.00 16.52 -7.73
N ILE A 25 22.56 15.46 -8.39
CA ILE A 25 23.44 14.64 -9.23
C ILE A 25 23.21 14.95 -10.70
N LYS A 26 24.27 15.38 -11.39
CA LYS A 26 24.28 15.46 -12.85
C LYS A 26 24.67 14.10 -13.42
N VAL A 27 23.69 13.39 -13.98
CA VAL A 27 23.89 12.09 -14.63
C VAL A 27 24.74 12.29 -15.88
N ASP A 28 25.90 11.63 -15.92
CA ASP A 28 26.82 11.59 -17.06
C ASP A 28 27.08 10.13 -17.47
N LYS A 29 27.79 9.36 -16.65
CA LYS A 29 28.18 7.98 -16.94
C LYS A 29 27.42 6.92 -16.14
N GLN A 30 26.66 7.34 -15.14
CA GLN A 30 25.86 6.46 -14.29
C GLN A 30 24.74 5.81 -15.12
N LYS A 31 24.61 4.49 -14.97
CA LYS A 31 23.62 3.69 -15.69
C LYS A 31 22.51 3.19 -14.78
N THR A 32 22.79 2.97 -13.51
CA THR A 32 21.84 2.44 -12.53
C THR A 32 21.79 3.28 -11.25
N LEU A 33 20.79 3.02 -10.41
CA LEU A 33 20.69 3.63 -9.09
C LEU A 33 21.90 3.29 -8.21
N LEU A 34 22.48 2.09 -8.34
CA LEU A 34 23.74 1.72 -7.68
C LEU A 34 24.87 2.69 -8.04
N ASP A 35 25.02 3.06 -9.32
CA ASP A 35 26.07 4.00 -9.75
C ASP A 35 25.89 5.40 -9.12
N ILE A 36 24.63 5.83 -8.96
CA ILE A 36 24.29 7.09 -8.30
C ILE A 36 24.67 7.04 -6.81
N LEU A 37 24.27 5.98 -6.10
CA LEU A 37 24.62 5.83 -4.68
C LEU A 37 26.12 5.70 -4.48
N ASN A 38 26.82 4.98 -5.36
CA ASN A 38 28.29 4.92 -5.37
C ASN A 38 28.92 6.31 -5.55
N THR A 39 28.36 7.15 -6.42
CA THR A 39 28.83 8.52 -6.66
C THR A 39 28.64 9.38 -5.41
N ILE A 40 27.44 9.38 -4.81
CA ILE A 40 27.16 10.12 -3.57
C ILE A 40 28.10 9.65 -2.45
N ASN A 41 28.27 8.34 -2.29
CA ASN A 41 29.08 7.76 -1.22
C ASN A 41 30.58 8.06 -1.35
N GLN A 42 31.09 8.38 -2.55
CA GLN A 42 32.48 8.81 -2.75
C GLN A 42 32.72 10.21 -2.18
N GLU A 43 31.74 11.10 -2.28
CA GLU A 43 31.83 12.48 -1.77
C GLU A 43 31.41 12.56 -0.30
N TYR A 44 30.32 11.89 0.06
CA TYR A 44 29.70 11.90 1.38
C TYR A 44 29.35 10.48 1.81
N PRO A 45 30.24 9.78 2.54
CA PRO A 45 30.02 8.39 2.94
C PRO A 45 28.73 8.18 3.75
N PHE A 46 28.07 7.04 3.50
CA PHE A 46 26.88 6.55 4.20
C PHE A 46 26.80 5.00 4.13
N GLY A 47 25.97 4.40 4.98
CA GLY A 47 25.76 2.95 5.06
C GLY A 47 24.79 2.41 4.02
N TYR A 48 25.26 1.52 3.16
CA TYR A 48 24.46 0.69 2.24
C TYR A 48 25.32 -0.46 1.71
N GLU A 49 24.70 -1.46 1.08
CA GLU A 49 25.42 -2.52 0.38
C GLU A 49 25.66 -2.14 -1.08
N LYS A 50 26.90 -2.27 -1.55
CA LYS A 50 27.29 -1.96 -2.95
C LYS A 50 26.94 -3.10 -3.90
N SER A 51 25.69 -3.52 -3.88
CA SER A 51 25.15 -4.61 -4.70
C SER A 51 23.99 -4.10 -5.55
N ALA A 52 23.85 -4.65 -6.76
CA ALA A 52 22.69 -4.37 -7.60
C ALA A 52 21.40 -4.93 -7.00
N ASP A 53 21.51 -6.01 -6.21
CA ASP A 53 20.39 -6.69 -5.56
C ASP A 53 20.04 -6.07 -4.19
N PHE A 54 20.74 -5.00 -3.79
CA PHE A 54 20.42 -4.32 -2.54
C PHE A 54 19.05 -3.63 -2.65
N ASN A 55 18.16 -3.94 -1.71
CA ASN A 55 16.80 -3.45 -1.68
C ASN A 55 16.70 -2.08 -1.00
N VAL A 56 15.95 -1.17 -1.60
CA VAL A 56 15.66 0.17 -1.09
C VAL A 56 14.21 0.56 -1.39
N VAL A 57 13.77 1.67 -0.80
CA VAL A 57 12.50 2.31 -1.15
C VAL A 57 12.79 3.60 -1.90
N VAL A 58 12.18 3.79 -3.06
CA VAL A 58 12.24 5.02 -3.86
C VAL A 58 10.83 5.58 -4.01
N ASN A 59 10.60 6.80 -3.50
CA ASN A 59 9.29 7.46 -3.52
C ASN A 59 8.14 6.54 -3.01
N GLY A 60 8.42 5.76 -1.95
CA GLY A 60 7.45 4.83 -1.35
C GLY A 60 7.33 3.45 -2.02
N VAL A 61 8.05 3.20 -3.13
CA VAL A 61 8.02 1.93 -3.87
C VAL A 61 9.32 1.15 -3.67
N TYR A 62 9.20 -0.15 -3.44
CA TYR A 62 10.28 -1.07 -3.11
C TYR A 62 10.94 -1.60 -4.39
N LEU A 63 12.26 -1.50 -4.47
CA LEU A 63 13.04 -1.93 -5.64
C LEU A 63 14.49 -2.23 -5.29
N THR A 64 15.25 -2.75 -6.26
CA THR A 64 16.69 -3.00 -6.13
C THR A 64 17.51 -1.89 -6.77
N LEU A 65 18.76 -1.70 -6.31
CA LEU A 65 19.68 -0.70 -6.89
C LEU A 65 20.06 -0.97 -8.35
N GLY A 66 19.71 -2.14 -8.90
CA GLY A 66 19.93 -2.54 -10.29
C GLY A 66 19.07 -1.79 -11.31
N ILE A 67 18.02 -1.08 -10.89
CA ILE A 67 17.16 -0.30 -11.81
C ILE A 67 17.98 0.70 -12.63
N SER A 68 17.68 0.79 -13.94
CA SER A 68 18.33 1.75 -14.82
C SER A 68 17.87 3.18 -14.56
N ILE A 69 18.72 4.18 -14.87
CA ILE A 69 18.35 5.59 -14.67
C ILE A 69 17.18 6.03 -15.55
N ASP A 70 17.08 5.49 -16.77
CA ASP A 70 15.97 5.80 -17.67
C ASP A 70 14.64 5.29 -17.07
N GLU A 71 14.59 4.03 -16.63
CA GLU A 71 13.41 3.48 -15.96
C GLU A 71 13.10 4.22 -14.65
N LEU A 72 14.12 4.57 -13.86
CA LEU A 72 13.94 5.31 -12.62
C LEU A 72 13.24 6.65 -12.88
N VAL A 73 13.66 7.38 -13.90
CA VAL A 73 13.08 8.69 -14.22
C VAL A 73 11.70 8.57 -14.87
N ASP A 74 11.49 7.58 -15.73
CA ASP A 74 10.20 7.35 -16.37
C ASP A 74 9.11 6.99 -15.35
N ASN A 75 9.46 6.29 -14.27
CA ASN A 75 8.50 5.82 -13.27
C ASN A 75 8.39 6.72 -12.03
N PHE A 76 9.49 7.36 -11.60
CA PHE A 76 9.54 8.10 -10.35
C PHE A 76 9.88 9.59 -10.52
N GLY A 77 10.16 10.03 -11.73
CA GLY A 77 10.57 11.40 -12.02
C GLY A 77 12.01 11.69 -11.62
N LYS A 78 12.33 12.97 -11.47
CA LYS A 78 13.70 13.44 -11.16
C LYS A 78 13.91 13.81 -9.70
N ASP A 79 12.81 13.97 -8.96
CA ASP A 79 12.79 14.27 -7.54
C ASP A 79 12.56 12.95 -6.79
N LEU A 80 13.64 12.43 -6.22
CA LEU A 80 13.68 11.09 -5.64
C LEU A 80 13.91 11.20 -4.13
N THR A 81 13.13 10.45 -3.37
CA THR A 81 13.38 10.15 -1.97
C THR A 81 13.81 8.71 -1.87
N ILE A 82 14.99 8.46 -1.29
CA ILE A 82 15.59 7.13 -1.15
C ILE A 82 15.69 6.80 0.33
N GLU A 83 15.10 5.67 0.70
CA GLU A 83 14.94 5.19 2.07
C GLU A 83 15.40 3.73 2.21
N PRO A 84 15.78 3.30 3.43
CA PRO A 84 15.98 1.88 3.71
C PRO A 84 14.69 1.11 3.43
N ILE A 85 14.83 -0.20 3.14
CA ILE A 85 13.67 -1.09 2.96
C ILE A 85 12.73 -1.13 4.19
N SER A 86 13.24 -0.75 5.37
CA SER A 86 12.43 -0.49 6.56
C SER A 86 13.07 0.59 7.42
N ILE A 87 12.45 1.77 7.47
CA ILE A 87 12.91 2.88 8.34
C ILE A 87 12.92 2.45 9.81
N ARG A 88 11.91 1.71 10.26
CA ARG A 88 11.80 1.21 11.64
C ARG A 88 12.95 0.28 12.03
N ARG A 89 13.50 -0.47 11.08
CA ARG A 89 14.63 -1.38 11.30
C ARG A 89 15.98 -0.79 10.94
N ALA A 90 16.02 0.45 10.44
CA ALA A 90 17.25 1.10 10.05
C ALA A 90 18.19 1.23 11.26
N HIS A 91 19.44 0.81 11.10
CA HIS A 91 20.48 1.02 12.10
C HIS A 91 21.55 1.99 11.60
N THR A 92 21.91 1.95 10.32
CA THR A 92 22.93 2.81 9.74
C THR A 92 22.57 3.15 8.30
N ASP A 93 22.04 4.36 8.11
CA ASP A 93 21.55 4.91 6.86
C ASP A 93 20.57 3.95 6.17
N LEU A 94 20.96 3.29 5.08
CA LEU A 94 20.09 2.36 4.35
C LEU A 94 20.15 0.93 4.88
N LEU A 95 21.04 0.62 5.83
CA LEU A 95 21.21 -0.70 6.42
C LEU A 95 20.20 -0.94 7.54
N ILE A 96 19.59 -2.13 7.54
CA ILE A 96 18.54 -2.54 8.47
C ILE A 96 18.90 -3.77 9.29
N ASN A 97 18.32 -3.89 10.48
CA ASN A 97 18.31 -5.11 11.28
C ASN A 97 17.25 -6.08 10.74
N GLN A 98 17.69 -7.28 10.35
CA GLN A 98 16.85 -8.30 9.69
C GLN A 98 16.43 -9.46 10.62
N ALA A 99 16.65 -9.32 11.94
CA ALA A 99 16.39 -10.40 12.88
C ALA A 99 14.91 -10.83 12.90
N ASP A 100 13.97 -9.93 12.60
CA ASP A 100 12.55 -10.28 12.50
C ASP A 100 12.26 -11.16 11.28
N PHE A 101 12.81 -10.80 10.14
CA PHE A 101 12.73 -11.59 8.92
C PHE A 101 13.36 -12.98 9.09
N GLU A 102 14.55 -13.06 9.70
CA GLU A 102 15.23 -14.33 9.98
C GLU A 102 14.44 -15.20 10.97
N ASP A 103 13.79 -14.59 11.96
CA ASP A 103 12.99 -15.30 12.97
C ASP A 103 11.79 -16.02 12.36
N ARG A 104 11.17 -15.47 11.30
CA ARG A 104 10.01 -16.08 10.63
C ARG A 104 10.32 -17.41 9.96
N LEU A 105 11.59 -17.69 9.59
CA LEU A 105 11.99 -19.00 9.08
C LEU A 105 11.70 -20.14 10.07
N LYS A 106 11.66 -19.85 11.38
CA LYS A 106 11.41 -20.86 12.41
C LYS A 106 10.07 -21.56 12.21
N VAL A 107 9.07 -20.87 11.63
CA VAL A 107 7.75 -21.43 11.32
C VAL A 107 7.85 -22.68 10.45
N LEU A 108 8.80 -22.72 9.52
CA LEU A 108 8.97 -23.83 8.58
C LEU A 108 10.29 -24.59 8.78
N SER A 109 10.93 -24.43 9.95
CA SER A 109 12.29 -24.95 10.20
C SER A 109 12.43 -26.47 10.04
N GLU A 110 11.36 -27.24 10.22
CA GLU A 110 11.35 -28.70 10.06
C GLU A 110 11.34 -29.15 8.59
N PHE A 111 11.05 -28.25 7.65
CA PHE A 111 10.87 -28.56 6.23
C PHE A 111 11.98 -28.00 5.33
N ILE A 112 12.84 -27.12 5.86
CA ILE A 112 13.82 -26.35 5.08
C ILE A 112 15.21 -26.97 5.07
N GLU A 113 15.87 -26.89 3.91
CA GLU A 113 17.28 -27.18 3.72
C GLU A 113 18.06 -25.87 3.46
N GLU A 114 19.40 -25.96 3.34
CA GLU A 114 20.24 -24.76 3.13
C GLU A 114 19.94 -24.01 1.83
N ASP A 115 19.50 -24.71 0.77
CA ASP A 115 19.13 -24.04 -0.48
C ASP A 115 17.77 -23.31 -0.35
N ASP A 116 16.85 -23.82 0.47
CA ASP A 116 15.55 -23.18 0.71
C ASP A 116 15.72 -21.87 1.51
N LYS A 117 16.75 -21.78 2.37
CA LYS A 117 17.11 -20.52 3.05
C LYS A 117 17.57 -19.43 2.08
N LYS A 118 18.28 -19.80 1.01
CA LYS A 118 18.69 -18.84 -0.03
C LYS A 118 17.49 -18.31 -0.79
N VAL A 119 16.55 -19.20 -1.15
CA VAL A 119 15.29 -18.81 -1.79
C VAL A 119 14.50 -17.86 -0.88
N TYR A 120 14.46 -18.14 0.43
CA TYR A 120 13.82 -17.23 1.37
C TYR A 120 14.44 -15.84 1.39
N GLU A 121 15.77 -15.72 1.37
CA GLU A 121 16.46 -14.43 1.28
C GLU A 121 16.06 -13.62 0.03
N ASP A 122 15.83 -14.29 -1.10
CA ASP A 122 15.35 -13.62 -2.32
C ASP A 122 13.94 -13.01 -2.13
N TYR A 123 13.14 -13.56 -1.22
CA TYR A 123 11.81 -13.04 -0.85
C TYR A 123 11.83 -11.92 0.18
N LYS A 124 13.00 -11.48 0.65
CA LYS A 124 13.15 -10.39 1.63
C LYS A 124 12.42 -9.11 1.22
N ILE A 125 12.42 -8.76 -0.07
CA ILE A 125 11.73 -7.57 -0.54
C ILE A 125 10.22 -7.64 -0.26
N TYR A 126 9.61 -8.81 -0.42
CA TYR A 126 8.18 -9.01 -0.21
C TYR A 126 7.81 -8.96 1.28
N PHE A 127 8.68 -9.45 2.16
CA PHE A 127 8.48 -9.33 3.61
C PHE A 127 8.37 -7.86 4.05
N TYR A 128 9.33 -7.02 3.64
CA TYR A 128 9.35 -5.62 4.06
C TYR A 128 8.43 -4.71 3.25
N ALA A 129 8.04 -5.10 2.03
CA ALA A 129 7.07 -4.37 1.22
C ALA A 129 5.64 -4.51 1.72
N SER A 130 5.33 -5.61 2.41
CA SER A 130 4.01 -5.87 3.01
C SER A 130 3.54 -4.67 3.81
N ASN A 131 2.36 -4.12 3.49
CA ASN A 131 1.87 -2.97 4.26
C ASN A 131 1.49 -3.40 5.69
N THR A 132 1.12 -4.66 5.85
CA THR A 132 0.74 -5.29 7.10
C THR A 132 1.77 -5.10 8.21
N ILE A 133 3.07 -5.24 7.91
CA ILE A 133 4.12 -5.09 8.92
C ILE A 133 4.27 -3.67 9.47
N ASN A 134 3.56 -2.67 8.90
CA ASN A 134 3.49 -1.32 9.46
C ASN A 134 2.46 -1.21 10.60
N TYR A 135 1.51 -2.15 10.67
CA TYR A 135 0.41 -2.14 11.66
C TYR A 135 0.46 -3.35 12.58
N GLU A 136 0.83 -4.51 12.05
CA GLU A 136 0.91 -5.79 12.75
C GLU A 136 2.34 -6.33 12.66
N TYR A 137 3.15 -5.94 13.64
CA TYR A 137 4.58 -6.28 13.67
C TYR A 137 4.86 -7.76 13.80
N ASP A 138 3.91 -8.48 14.38
CA ASP A 138 3.97 -9.92 14.53
C ASP A 138 3.43 -10.65 13.31
N TYR A 139 3.14 -9.98 12.19
CA TYR A 139 2.75 -10.65 10.96
C TYR A 139 3.76 -11.71 10.52
N ILE A 140 3.24 -12.85 10.08
CA ILE A 140 4.02 -14.00 9.63
C ILE A 140 4.93 -13.62 8.44
N GLY A 141 4.48 -12.70 7.60
CA GLY A 141 5.24 -12.11 6.49
C GLY A 141 5.05 -12.84 5.17
N ASP A 142 4.95 -12.09 4.07
CA ASP A 142 4.68 -12.65 2.73
C ASP A 142 5.78 -13.61 2.25
N ALA A 143 7.02 -13.39 2.65
CA ALA A 143 8.15 -14.26 2.30
C ALA A 143 7.98 -15.70 2.80
N ILE A 144 7.39 -15.91 3.98
CA ILE A 144 7.19 -17.27 4.52
C ILE A 144 6.05 -17.99 3.79
N LEU A 145 5.06 -17.24 3.28
CA LEU A 145 3.96 -17.79 2.49
C LEU A 145 4.46 -18.24 1.12
N LEU A 146 5.36 -17.45 0.51
CA LEU A 146 6.04 -17.82 -0.72
C LEU A 146 6.93 -19.05 -0.54
N LEU A 147 7.70 -19.10 0.55
CA LEU A 147 8.52 -20.27 0.86
C LEU A 147 7.66 -21.52 1.11
N ALA A 148 6.56 -21.39 1.85
CA ALA A 148 5.62 -22.49 2.07
C ALA A 148 5.07 -23.04 0.75
N TYR A 149 4.71 -22.16 -0.18
CA TYR A 149 4.28 -22.56 -1.52
C TYR A 149 5.36 -23.38 -2.24
N ASP A 150 6.59 -22.87 -2.28
CA ASP A 150 7.68 -23.56 -2.98
C ASP A 150 8.02 -24.91 -2.34
N LEU A 151 7.97 -25.03 -1.01
CA LEU A 151 8.18 -26.29 -0.28
C LEU A 151 7.07 -27.32 -0.57
N ILE A 152 5.82 -26.87 -0.67
CA ILE A 152 4.68 -27.72 -1.03
C ILE A 152 4.84 -28.25 -2.47
N GLU A 153 5.23 -27.39 -3.41
CA GLU A 153 5.47 -27.81 -4.80
C GLU A 153 6.68 -28.76 -4.90
N LYS A 154 7.74 -28.51 -4.13
CA LYS A 154 8.95 -29.35 -4.05
C LYS A 154 8.62 -30.73 -3.47
N ASN A 155 7.81 -30.80 -2.41
CA ASN A 155 7.40 -32.04 -1.78
C ASN A 155 5.94 -32.00 -1.26
N PRO A 156 4.96 -32.40 -2.10
CA PRO A 156 3.55 -32.36 -1.74
C PRO A 156 3.15 -33.21 -0.53
N SER A 157 3.99 -34.18 -0.11
CA SER A 157 3.70 -34.98 1.08
C SER A 157 3.69 -34.17 2.38
N ASN A 158 4.37 -33.02 2.40
CA ASN A 158 4.48 -32.14 3.56
C ASN A 158 3.39 -31.06 3.61
N GLU A 159 2.47 -31.04 2.63
CA GLU A 159 1.48 -29.96 2.50
C GLU A 159 0.67 -29.77 3.77
N LYS A 160 0.20 -30.86 4.36
CA LYS A 160 -0.65 -30.80 5.55
C LYS A 160 0.09 -30.17 6.73
N GLU A 161 1.30 -30.66 7.02
CA GLU A 161 2.09 -30.20 8.15
C GLU A 161 2.58 -28.75 7.96
N ILE A 162 2.91 -28.35 6.73
CA ILE A 162 3.26 -26.95 6.40
C ILE A 162 2.06 -26.03 6.64
N LEU A 163 0.87 -26.39 6.14
CA LEU A 163 -0.34 -25.59 6.34
C LEU A 163 -0.73 -25.52 7.82
N GLU A 164 -0.55 -26.61 8.58
CA GLU A 164 -0.76 -26.65 10.03
C GLU A 164 0.17 -25.64 10.73
N ALA A 165 1.47 -25.67 10.44
CA ALA A 165 2.45 -24.74 11.00
C ALA A 165 2.12 -23.26 10.68
N LEU A 166 1.63 -22.95 9.48
CA LEU A 166 1.18 -21.60 9.13
C LEU A 166 -0.08 -21.18 9.91
N SER A 167 -1.01 -22.12 10.14
CA SER A 167 -2.30 -21.84 10.79
C SER A 167 -2.18 -21.63 12.30
N GLU A 168 -1.15 -22.18 12.94
CA GLU A 168 -0.86 -21.99 14.37
C GLU A 168 -0.32 -20.58 14.68
N TYR A 169 0.14 -19.86 13.67
CA TYR A 169 0.71 -18.54 13.83
C TYR A 169 -0.38 -17.47 13.89
N GLU A 170 -0.50 -16.76 15.02
CA GLU A 170 -1.64 -15.87 15.32
C GLU A 170 -1.87 -14.78 14.25
N CYS A 171 -0.84 -14.01 13.91
CA CYS A 171 -0.91 -13.03 12.82
C CYS A 171 -0.58 -13.71 11.48
N SER A 172 -1.47 -14.61 11.09
CA SER A 172 -1.33 -15.52 9.94
C SER A 172 -1.47 -14.82 8.58
N ALA A 173 -1.50 -15.62 7.49
CA ALA A 173 -1.80 -15.18 6.13
C ALA A 173 -3.12 -14.41 5.96
N SER A 174 -4.03 -14.44 6.94
CA SER A 174 -5.24 -13.61 6.93
C SER A 174 -4.96 -12.12 7.00
N TYR A 175 -3.75 -11.71 7.36
CA TYR A 175 -3.34 -10.30 7.39
C TYR A 175 -2.63 -9.84 6.12
N HIS A 176 -2.51 -10.68 5.09
CA HIS A 176 -1.88 -10.28 3.84
C HIS A 176 -2.57 -9.07 3.20
N THR A 177 -1.75 -8.14 2.69
CA THR A 177 -2.16 -7.04 1.82
C THR A 177 -1.37 -7.13 0.52
N SER A 178 -2.02 -6.91 -0.63
CA SER A 178 -1.38 -7.07 -1.93
C SER A 178 -0.13 -6.21 -2.10
N LEU A 179 0.88 -6.79 -2.72
CA LEU A 179 2.18 -6.18 -3.00
C LEU A 179 2.22 -5.47 -4.36
N LYS A 180 1.14 -5.54 -5.17
CA LYS A 180 1.09 -5.06 -6.57
C LYS A 180 1.55 -3.61 -6.75
N ASN A 181 1.17 -2.72 -5.83
CA ASN A 181 1.53 -1.30 -5.85
C ASN A 181 2.69 -0.95 -4.93
N ARG A 182 3.27 -1.95 -4.26
CA ARG A 182 4.33 -1.80 -3.26
C ARG A 182 5.70 -2.10 -3.84
N VAL A 183 5.81 -3.10 -4.72
CA VAL A 183 7.08 -3.54 -5.31
C VAL A 183 7.11 -3.18 -6.80
N TYR A 184 8.17 -2.50 -7.23
CA TYR A 184 8.38 -2.13 -8.63
C TYR A 184 8.47 -3.37 -9.52
N LYS A 185 7.64 -3.44 -10.57
CA LYS A 185 7.58 -4.55 -11.53
C LYS A 185 7.50 -5.92 -10.86
N ILE A 186 6.67 -6.03 -9.82
CA ILE A 186 6.39 -7.31 -9.18
C ILE A 186 5.91 -8.37 -10.18
N ASP A 187 6.44 -9.58 -10.04
CA ASP A 187 6.01 -10.73 -10.82
C ASP A 187 4.61 -11.15 -10.36
N SER A 188 3.66 -11.25 -11.30
CA SER A 188 2.27 -11.61 -11.00
C SER A 188 2.14 -12.96 -10.30
N SER A 189 3.09 -13.87 -10.49
CA SER A 189 3.11 -15.16 -9.82
C SER A 189 3.26 -15.06 -8.30
N ILE A 190 3.83 -13.96 -7.77
CA ILE A 190 3.99 -13.75 -6.32
C ILE A 190 2.63 -13.72 -5.62
N GLU A 191 1.72 -12.88 -6.11
CA GLU A 191 0.35 -12.76 -5.58
C GLU A 191 -0.44 -14.05 -5.80
N GLU A 192 -0.23 -14.74 -6.92
CA GLU A 192 -0.86 -16.05 -7.19
C GLU A 192 -0.43 -17.11 -6.19
N LYS A 193 0.87 -17.19 -5.86
CA LYS A 193 1.41 -18.12 -4.86
C LYS A 193 0.80 -17.86 -3.49
N ILE A 194 0.79 -16.60 -3.04
CA ILE A 194 0.21 -16.19 -1.76
C ILE A 194 -1.30 -16.54 -1.73
N SER A 195 -2.02 -16.22 -2.80
CA SER A 195 -3.45 -16.53 -2.93
C SER A 195 -3.72 -18.03 -2.86
N LYS A 196 -2.88 -18.88 -3.46
CA LYS A 196 -3.01 -20.34 -3.35
C LYS A 196 -2.84 -20.83 -1.91
N ILE A 197 -1.90 -20.28 -1.15
CA ILE A 197 -1.73 -20.60 0.27
C ILE A 197 -2.95 -20.14 1.08
N LYS A 198 -3.42 -18.89 0.90
CA LYS A 198 -4.63 -18.38 1.57
C LYS A 198 -5.85 -19.26 1.28
N ASN A 199 -6.01 -19.71 0.04
CA ASN A 199 -7.09 -20.62 -0.37
C ASN A 199 -6.98 -22.01 0.27
N LYS A 200 -5.77 -22.59 0.30
CA LYS A 200 -5.52 -23.89 0.97
C LYS A 200 -5.82 -23.83 2.48
N LEU A 201 -5.58 -22.67 3.10
CA LEU A 201 -5.91 -22.39 4.50
C LEU A 201 -7.39 -22.00 4.72
N GLY A 202 -8.18 -21.82 3.65
CA GLY A 202 -9.59 -21.45 3.74
C GLY A 202 -9.84 -20.05 4.30
N LEU A 203 -8.93 -19.10 4.06
CA LEU A 203 -8.96 -17.78 4.70
C LEU A 203 -9.73 -16.71 3.93
N THR A 204 -10.06 -16.95 2.66
CA THR A 204 -10.54 -15.91 1.74
C THR A 204 -11.99 -16.11 1.35
N LYS A 205 -12.71 -15.00 1.22
CA LYS A 205 -14.01 -14.95 0.53
C LYS A 205 -14.02 -13.81 -0.48
N PRO A 206 -14.76 -13.96 -1.60
CA PRO A 206 -14.99 -12.86 -2.54
C PRO A 206 -15.49 -11.61 -1.82
N VAL A 207 -15.02 -10.42 -2.23
CA VAL A 207 -15.34 -9.15 -1.56
C VAL A 207 -16.85 -8.88 -1.54
N ASN A 208 -17.56 -9.24 -2.60
CA ASN A 208 -19.02 -9.12 -2.71
C ASN A 208 -19.80 -10.06 -1.76
N GLU A 209 -19.13 -11.05 -1.15
CA GLU A 209 -19.71 -11.93 -0.14
C GLU A 209 -19.36 -11.49 1.30
N GLN A 210 -18.54 -10.44 1.46
CA GLN A 210 -18.18 -9.87 2.76
C GLN A 210 -19.30 -8.93 3.23
N ASP A 211 -19.66 -9.02 4.51
CA ASP A 211 -20.56 -8.04 5.13
C ASP A 211 -19.73 -6.88 5.69
N LEU A 212 -19.41 -5.90 4.84
CA LEU A 212 -18.55 -4.75 5.20
C LEU A 212 -19.24 -3.73 6.13
N PHE A 213 -20.36 -4.09 6.75
CA PHE A 213 -21.05 -3.28 7.76
C PHE A 213 -20.82 -3.89 9.15
N LEU A 214 -19.93 -3.29 9.93
CA LEU A 214 -19.79 -3.59 11.37
C LEU A 214 -20.84 -2.87 12.20
N GLU A 215 -21.33 -1.73 11.69
CA GLU A 215 -22.34 -0.92 12.33
C GLU A 215 -23.73 -1.14 11.69
N LYS A 216 -24.51 -0.07 11.56
CA LYS A 216 -25.84 -0.15 10.95
C LYS A 216 -25.70 -0.22 9.43
N LYS A 217 -26.28 -1.25 8.82
CA LYS A 217 -26.41 -1.35 7.37
C LYS A 217 -27.09 -0.12 6.79
N ASN A 218 -26.41 0.53 5.87
CA ASN A 218 -26.89 1.71 5.16
C ASN A 218 -26.41 1.68 3.70
N PRO A 219 -26.73 0.62 2.94
CA PRO A 219 -26.33 0.54 1.54
C PRO A 219 -26.99 1.67 0.74
N ILE A 220 -26.20 2.33 -0.09
CA ILE A 220 -26.63 3.37 -1.01
C ILE A 220 -26.47 2.84 -2.43
N ASP A 221 -27.51 2.98 -3.25
CA ASP A 221 -27.45 2.71 -4.69
C ASP A 221 -27.00 3.98 -5.40
N PHE A 222 -25.81 3.94 -6.00
CA PHE A 222 -25.25 5.08 -6.73
C PHE A 222 -25.61 5.07 -8.23
N GLY A 223 -26.33 4.04 -8.70
CA GLY A 223 -26.66 3.81 -10.10
C GLY A 223 -25.44 3.47 -10.95
N THR A 224 -25.50 3.82 -12.23
CA THR A 224 -24.41 3.59 -13.20
C THR A 224 -23.57 4.85 -13.40
N PHE A 225 -22.30 4.65 -13.75
CA PHE A 225 -21.46 5.72 -14.25
C PHE A 225 -21.83 5.99 -15.71
N ASP A 226 -22.37 7.17 -16.00
CA ASP A 226 -22.76 7.56 -17.35
C ASP A 226 -21.58 8.26 -18.08
N GLU A 227 -21.68 8.46 -19.40
CA GLU A 227 -20.72 9.34 -20.08
C GLU A 227 -20.76 10.75 -19.48
N THR A 228 -19.59 11.24 -19.07
CA THR A 228 -19.44 12.62 -18.56
C THR A 228 -19.87 13.59 -19.66
N LYS A 229 -20.96 14.33 -19.41
CA LYS A 229 -21.47 15.37 -20.31
C LYS A 229 -20.61 16.64 -20.16
N GLU A 230 -21.22 17.80 -20.40
CA GLU A 230 -20.60 19.09 -20.09
C GLU A 230 -20.42 19.28 -18.58
N ILE A 231 -19.17 19.49 -18.15
CA ILE A 231 -18.85 19.88 -16.76
C ILE A 231 -19.39 21.28 -16.51
N LYS A 232 -20.30 21.40 -15.54
CA LYS A 232 -20.92 22.65 -15.10
C LYS A 232 -20.40 23.14 -13.75
N HIS A 233 -19.92 22.21 -12.93
CA HIS A 233 -19.24 22.48 -11.66
C HIS A 233 -17.88 21.79 -11.71
N ASP A 234 -16.81 22.57 -11.72
CA ASP A 234 -15.43 22.10 -11.94
C ASP A 234 -14.65 21.84 -10.65
N PHE A 235 -15.27 22.05 -9.48
CA PHE A 235 -14.67 21.81 -8.16
C PHE A 235 -13.38 22.60 -7.89
N SER A 236 -13.19 23.79 -8.50
CA SER A 236 -11.97 24.58 -8.33
C SER A 236 -11.61 24.96 -6.89
N ASP A 237 -12.62 25.04 -6.02
CA ASP A 237 -12.48 25.43 -4.61
C ASP A 237 -12.27 24.23 -3.67
N PHE A 238 -12.16 23.01 -4.20
CA PHE A 238 -12.03 21.78 -3.42
C PHE A 238 -10.67 21.12 -3.58
N ASN A 239 -10.20 20.51 -2.50
CA ASN A 239 -9.09 19.57 -2.44
C ASN A 239 -9.64 18.14 -2.43
N LEU A 240 -9.42 17.37 -3.49
CA LEU A 240 -9.91 16.00 -3.58
C LEU A 240 -8.78 15.00 -3.31
N SER A 241 -9.06 14.00 -2.49
CA SER A 241 -8.24 12.79 -2.45
C SER A 241 -8.98 11.69 -3.19
N TYR A 242 -8.28 10.94 -4.05
CA TYR A 242 -8.86 9.78 -4.74
C TYR A 242 -8.25 8.51 -4.16
N PHE A 243 -9.08 7.68 -3.52
CA PHE A 243 -8.69 6.35 -3.08
C PHE A 243 -9.01 5.36 -4.19
N LYS A 244 -7.95 4.91 -4.89
CA LYS A 244 -8.03 3.96 -6.00
C LYS A 244 -7.88 2.50 -5.57
N GLY A 245 -7.27 2.25 -4.41
CA GLY A 245 -6.92 0.88 -4.01
C GLY A 245 -5.93 0.25 -4.99
N ILE A 246 -6.09 -1.05 -5.28
CA ILE A 246 -5.11 -1.80 -6.09
C ILE A 246 -5.20 -1.48 -7.58
N GLU A 247 -6.40 -1.40 -8.14
CA GLU A 247 -6.61 -1.10 -9.55
C GLU A 247 -7.08 0.34 -9.73
N THR A 248 -6.59 1.01 -10.76
CA THR A 248 -7.04 2.38 -11.08
C THR A 248 -8.24 2.33 -12.02
N ASP A 249 -9.29 3.07 -11.71
CA ASP A 249 -10.44 3.24 -12.60
C ASP A 249 -10.22 4.39 -13.59
N GLU A 250 -10.10 4.06 -14.88
CA GLU A 250 -9.87 5.07 -15.92
C GLU A 250 -10.97 6.12 -16.03
N GLN A 251 -12.23 5.77 -15.71
CA GLN A 251 -13.34 6.71 -15.80
C GLN A 251 -13.24 7.75 -14.68
N THR A 252 -12.91 7.31 -13.47
CA THR A 252 -12.67 8.20 -12.33
C THR A 252 -11.47 9.10 -12.58
N VAL A 253 -10.35 8.57 -13.09
CA VAL A 253 -9.19 9.40 -13.45
C VAL A 253 -9.55 10.45 -14.50
N LYS A 254 -10.23 10.07 -15.59
CA LYS A 254 -10.67 11.01 -16.63
C LYS A 254 -11.61 12.07 -16.09
N LEU A 255 -12.51 11.71 -15.18
CA LEU A 255 -13.41 12.66 -14.53
C LEU A 255 -12.60 13.64 -13.69
N ILE A 256 -11.75 13.16 -12.78
CA ILE A 256 -10.94 14.00 -11.90
C ILE A 256 -10.02 14.93 -12.70
N ASP A 257 -9.37 14.43 -13.75
CA ASP A 257 -8.51 15.23 -14.64
C ASP A 257 -9.28 16.32 -15.41
N SER A 258 -10.60 16.15 -15.58
CA SER A 258 -11.48 17.15 -16.22
C SER A 258 -11.97 18.24 -15.25
N LEU A 259 -11.76 18.05 -13.94
CA LEU A 259 -12.08 19.02 -12.89
C LEU A 259 -10.89 19.97 -12.67
N ASN A 260 -11.18 21.17 -12.17
CA ASN A 260 -10.17 22.14 -11.75
C ASN A 260 -9.81 22.00 -10.26
N ALA A 261 -10.21 20.91 -9.61
CA ALA A 261 -9.95 20.65 -8.21
C ALA A 261 -8.45 20.41 -7.93
N LYS A 262 -7.99 20.77 -6.72
CA LYS A 262 -6.64 20.44 -6.29
C LYS A 262 -6.58 18.99 -5.84
N ILE A 263 -5.74 18.18 -6.49
CA ILE A 263 -5.62 16.76 -6.14
C ILE A 263 -4.59 16.55 -5.04
N ILE A 264 -5.02 15.94 -3.95
CA ILE A 264 -4.18 15.53 -2.82
C ILE A 264 -3.78 14.08 -3.06
N ASN A 265 -2.50 13.89 -3.39
CA ASN A 265 -1.92 12.56 -3.55
C ASN A 265 -1.41 12.05 -2.21
N THR A 266 -1.92 10.92 -1.76
CA THR A 266 -1.48 10.26 -0.54
C THR A 266 -0.86 8.89 -0.84
N PRO A 267 0.24 8.51 -0.16
CA PRO A 267 0.82 7.17 -0.27
C PRO A 267 -0.18 6.04 0.00
N SER A 268 -1.15 6.24 0.89
CA SER A 268 -2.19 5.25 1.21
C SER A 268 -3.30 5.14 0.16
N SER A 269 -3.38 6.02 -0.83
CA SER A 269 -4.47 6.04 -1.82
C SER A 269 -4.58 4.74 -2.64
N ASN A 270 -3.53 3.93 -2.68
CA ASN A 270 -3.40 2.78 -3.57
C ASN A 270 -3.03 1.47 -2.87
N ILE A 271 -3.31 1.39 -1.57
CA ILE A 271 -3.06 0.19 -0.76
C ILE A 271 -4.24 -0.78 -0.85
N ASP A 272 -3.95 -2.05 -0.60
CA ASP A 272 -4.98 -3.05 -0.29
C ASP A 272 -5.49 -2.83 1.15
N LEU A 273 -6.80 -2.97 1.33
CA LEU A 273 -7.47 -2.89 2.64
C LEU A 273 -7.77 -4.28 3.25
N ALA A 274 -7.25 -5.36 2.64
CA ALA A 274 -7.44 -6.75 3.08
C ALA A 274 -8.92 -7.15 3.15
N LEU A 275 -9.71 -6.76 2.15
CA LEU A 275 -11.17 -7.01 2.16
C LEU A 275 -11.53 -8.48 2.03
N ASP A 276 -10.69 -9.30 1.39
CA ASP A 276 -10.95 -10.72 1.15
C ASP A 276 -10.89 -11.57 2.44
N THR A 277 -10.29 -11.04 3.50
CA THR A 277 -10.20 -11.65 4.84
C THR A 277 -11.03 -10.92 5.90
N PHE A 278 -11.81 -9.89 5.51
CA PHE A 278 -12.55 -9.03 6.44
C PHE A 278 -13.37 -9.81 7.49
N HIS A 279 -14.06 -10.87 7.09
CA HIS A 279 -14.81 -11.75 7.99
C HIS A 279 -13.99 -12.45 9.09
N LEU A 280 -12.66 -12.49 8.97
CA LEU A 280 -11.73 -13.04 9.97
C LEU A 280 -11.09 -11.95 10.82
N ASN A 281 -10.73 -10.81 10.22
CA ASN A 281 -9.96 -9.74 10.87
C ASN A 281 -10.41 -8.33 10.47
N SER A 282 -11.70 -8.03 10.63
CA SER A 282 -12.26 -6.71 10.29
C SER A 282 -11.55 -5.54 10.99
N ASP A 283 -11.03 -5.74 12.20
CA ASP A 283 -10.25 -4.73 12.94
C ASP A 283 -9.00 -4.30 12.17
N PHE A 284 -8.32 -5.23 11.48
CA PHE A 284 -7.16 -4.91 10.66
C PHE A 284 -7.55 -4.06 9.45
N THR A 285 -8.63 -4.43 8.75
CA THR A 285 -9.19 -3.58 7.69
C THR A 285 -9.57 -2.19 8.20
N MET A 286 -10.15 -2.07 9.40
CA MET A 286 -10.46 -0.76 9.99
C MET A 286 -9.20 0.07 10.25
N LYS A 287 -8.11 -0.53 10.70
CA LYS A 287 -6.81 0.16 10.87
C LYS A 287 -6.28 0.68 9.53
N LEU A 288 -6.31 -0.13 8.48
CA LEU A 288 -5.85 0.26 7.14
C LEU A 288 -6.73 1.40 6.56
N ALA A 289 -8.05 1.24 6.62
CA ALA A 289 -9.00 2.21 6.12
C ALA A 289 -8.92 3.54 6.88
N SER A 290 -8.90 3.50 8.21
CA SER A 290 -8.81 4.72 9.02
C SER A 290 -7.49 5.48 8.78
N HIS A 291 -6.39 4.76 8.57
CA HIS A 291 -5.12 5.37 8.17
C HIS A 291 -5.23 6.10 6.82
N ALA A 292 -5.82 5.45 5.81
CA ALA A 292 -5.97 6.07 4.49
C ALA A 292 -6.84 7.33 4.54
N MET A 293 -7.93 7.31 5.31
CA MET A 293 -8.82 8.45 5.46
C MET A 293 -8.18 9.60 6.25
N LEU A 294 -7.47 9.28 7.34
CA LEU A 294 -6.76 10.29 8.12
C LEU A 294 -5.60 10.90 7.35
N GLU A 295 -4.85 10.12 6.57
CA GLU A 295 -3.78 10.66 5.74
C GLU A 295 -4.33 11.66 4.72
N ALA A 296 -5.46 11.37 4.08
CA ALA A 296 -6.13 12.31 3.20
C ALA A 296 -6.53 13.61 3.94
N PHE A 297 -7.17 13.46 5.10
CA PHE A 297 -7.62 14.59 5.91
C PHE A 297 -6.46 15.47 6.43
N ASP A 298 -5.42 14.84 6.99
CA ASP A 298 -4.25 15.54 7.54
C ASP A 298 -3.43 16.23 6.43
N ASN A 299 -3.52 15.76 5.17
CA ASN A 299 -2.95 16.44 3.99
C ASN A 299 -3.89 17.50 3.37
N GLY A 300 -5.02 17.78 4.00
CA GLY A 300 -5.93 18.86 3.64
C GLY A 300 -6.92 18.53 2.52
N ALA A 301 -7.25 17.26 2.31
CA ALA A 301 -8.37 16.90 1.46
C ALA A 301 -9.70 17.30 2.12
N ASP A 302 -10.59 17.88 1.33
CA ASP A 302 -11.96 18.23 1.75
C ASP A 302 -12.90 17.02 1.64
N LEU A 303 -12.62 16.12 0.69
CA LEU A 303 -13.39 14.88 0.49
C LEU A 303 -12.54 13.77 -0.12
N ILE A 304 -12.99 12.52 0.07
CA ILE A 304 -12.39 11.33 -0.56
C ILE A 304 -13.32 10.81 -1.65
N VAL A 305 -12.80 10.58 -2.84
CA VAL A 305 -13.50 9.92 -3.95
C VAL A 305 -13.13 8.44 -3.96
N VAL A 306 -14.12 7.55 -4.13
CA VAL A 306 -13.95 6.10 -4.21
C VAL A 306 -14.69 5.54 -5.42
N ASP A 307 -14.20 4.41 -5.96
CA ASP A 307 -14.71 3.84 -7.21
C ASP A 307 -15.90 2.91 -7.04
N ASP A 308 -16.02 2.25 -5.89
CA ASP A 308 -16.96 1.17 -5.68
C ASP A 308 -17.74 1.28 -4.36
N GLU A 309 -18.91 0.65 -4.36
CA GLU A 309 -19.83 0.62 -3.22
C GLU A 309 -19.25 -0.04 -1.98
N ASN A 310 -18.39 -1.05 -2.12
CA ASN A 310 -17.83 -1.75 -0.97
C ASN A 310 -16.87 -0.85 -0.19
N ILE A 311 -15.98 -0.15 -0.90
CA ILE A 311 -15.08 0.85 -0.29
C ILE A 311 -15.87 2.04 0.25
N PHE A 312 -16.89 2.52 -0.47
CA PHE A 312 -17.78 3.56 0.06
C PHE A 312 -18.40 3.13 1.39
N ASN A 313 -19.02 1.96 1.43
CA ASN A 313 -19.68 1.44 2.63
C ASN A 313 -18.67 1.25 3.76
N LEU A 314 -17.47 0.78 3.45
CA LEU A 314 -16.39 0.62 4.42
C LEU A 314 -16.04 1.95 5.09
N PHE A 315 -15.80 2.99 4.29
CA PHE A 315 -15.34 4.31 4.74
C PHE A 315 -16.45 5.13 5.38
N ASP A 316 -17.66 5.09 4.82
CA ASP A 316 -18.76 5.92 5.29
C ASP A 316 -19.59 5.25 6.38
N SER A 317 -19.95 3.97 6.25
CA SER A 317 -20.91 3.34 7.17
C SER A 317 -20.31 2.82 8.48
N ASN A 318 -18.98 2.74 8.60
CA ASN A 318 -18.30 2.23 9.79
C ASN A 318 -17.50 3.30 10.54
N ARG A 319 -17.96 4.57 10.55
CA ARG A 319 -17.21 5.69 11.14
C ARG A 319 -16.73 5.43 12.57
N LYS A 320 -17.57 4.91 13.46
CA LYS A 320 -17.17 4.67 14.86
C LYS A 320 -16.13 3.58 14.97
N SER A 321 -16.23 2.53 14.16
CA SER A 321 -15.20 1.48 14.12
C SER A 321 -13.88 2.01 13.59
N LEU A 322 -13.90 2.84 12.55
CA LEU A 322 -12.71 3.50 12.00
C LEU A 322 -12.07 4.45 13.04
N GLU A 323 -12.87 5.28 13.70
CA GLU A 323 -12.43 6.22 14.75
C GLU A 323 -11.89 5.48 15.98
N SER A 324 -12.49 4.34 16.35
CA SER A 324 -12.00 3.50 17.43
C SER A 324 -10.65 2.86 17.07
N ALA A 325 -10.44 2.47 15.81
CA ALA A 325 -9.20 1.86 15.34
C ALA A 325 -8.02 2.86 15.35
N CYS A 326 -8.27 4.14 15.03
CA CYS A 326 -7.22 5.17 15.01
C CYS A 326 -7.16 6.04 16.27
N GLY A 327 -8.15 5.97 17.15
CA GLY A 327 -8.22 6.72 18.41
C GLY A 327 -8.53 8.22 18.25
N ARG A 328 -9.08 8.65 17.11
CA ARG A 328 -9.49 10.05 16.87
C ARG A 328 -10.64 10.12 15.86
N GLU A 329 -11.32 11.28 15.83
CA GLU A 329 -12.40 11.55 14.88
C GLU A 329 -11.89 11.59 13.43
N ILE A 330 -12.74 11.13 12.49
CA ILE A 330 -12.46 11.13 11.04
C ILE A 330 -13.54 11.97 10.35
N PRO A 331 -13.39 13.31 10.30
CA PRO A 331 -14.45 14.21 9.87
C PRO A 331 -14.57 14.34 8.33
N ILE A 332 -13.78 13.59 7.55
CA ILE A 332 -13.73 13.73 6.10
C ILE A 332 -14.89 12.97 5.41
N PRO A 333 -15.71 13.64 4.59
CA PRO A 333 -16.76 12.99 3.81
C PRO A 333 -16.19 12.15 2.67
N VAL A 334 -16.99 11.19 2.20
CA VAL A 334 -16.64 10.27 1.11
C VAL A 334 -17.69 10.41 0.02
N LEU A 335 -17.27 10.44 -1.24
CA LEU A 335 -18.15 10.43 -2.40
C LEU A 335 -17.86 9.20 -3.25
N HIS A 336 -18.93 8.54 -3.71
CA HIS A 336 -18.79 7.58 -4.79
C HIS A 336 -18.55 8.31 -6.12
N LYS A 337 -17.76 7.74 -7.04
CA LYS A 337 -17.43 8.35 -8.34
C LYS A 337 -18.66 8.80 -9.14
N ASN A 338 -19.77 8.06 -9.08
CA ASN A 338 -21.02 8.44 -9.75
C ASN A 338 -21.67 9.69 -9.14
N GLU A 339 -21.54 9.91 -7.82
CA GLU A 339 -22.03 11.13 -7.18
C GLU A 339 -21.21 12.33 -7.64
N LEU A 340 -19.88 12.20 -7.66
CA LEU A 340 -18.98 13.23 -8.16
C LEU A 340 -19.31 13.60 -9.62
N GLN A 341 -19.52 12.59 -10.47
CA GLN A 341 -19.91 12.79 -11.87
C GLN A 341 -21.20 13.59 -12.01
N LYS A 342 -22.25 13.22 -11.28
CA LYS A 342 -23.56 13.87 -11.29
C LYS A 342 -23.49 15.30 -10.74
N LEU A 343 -22.74 15.52 -9.66
CA LEU A 343 -22.46 16.84 -9.11
C LEU A 343 -21.75 17.73 -10.14
N ALA A 344 -20.70 17.22 -10.79
CA ALA A 344 -19.96 17.95 -11.81
C ALA A 344 -20.85 18.34 -13.02
N CYS A 345 -21.85 17.51 -13.35
CA CYS A 345 -22.80 17.76 -14.44
C CYS A 345 -24.04 18.61 -14.02
N ALA A 346 -24.06 19.15 -12.80
CA ALA A 346 -25.19 19.88 -12.19
C ALA A 346 -26.50 19.06 -12.07
N GLU A 347 -26.39 17.74 -11.90
CA GLU A 347 -27.51 16.84 -11.68
C GLU A 347 -27.84 16.69 -10.17
N HIS A 348 -27.81 17.80 -9.41
CA HIS A 348 -27.90 17.82 -7.94
C HIS A 348 -29.13 17.10 -7.36
N GLU A 349 -30.30 17.24 -7.99
CA GLU A 349 -31.51 16.56 -7.52
C GLU A 349 -31.41 15.02 -7.60
N SER A 350 -30.57 14.49 -8.51
CA SER A 350 -30.38 13.04 -8.66
C SER A 350 -29.52 12.40 -7.56
N VAL A 351 -28.68 13.20 -6.89
CA VAL A 351 -27.78 12.75 -5.81
C VAL A 351 -28.25 13.18 -4.42
N LYS A 352 -29.27 14.03 -4.34
CA LYS A 352 -29.78 14.53 -3.05
C LYS A 352 -30.21 13.42 -2.09
N GLU A 353 -30.84 12.36 -2.62
CA GLU A 353 -31.24 11.22 -1.80
C GLU A 353 -30.02 10.45 -1.28
N SER A 354 -29.02 10.18 -2.13
CA SER A 354 -27.82 9.45 -1.72
C SER A 354 -27.02 10.26 -0.70
N LEU A 355 -26.74 11.54 -0.96
CA LEU A 355 -26.01 12.44 -0.06
C LEU A 355 -26.68 12.57 1.30
N SER A 356 -28.02 12.57 1.37
CA SER A 356 -28.74 12.64 2.64
C SER A 356 -28.58 11.40 3.53
N LYS A 357 -28.08 10.29 2.97
CA LYS A 357 -27.82 9.04 3.68
C LYS A 357 -26.38 8.92 4.15
N HIS A 358 -25.47 9.79 3.72
CA HIS A 358 -24.06 9.77 4.16
C HIS A 358 -23.98 10.00 5.67
N ILE A 359 -23.05 9.34 6.34
CA ILE A 359 -22.82 9.55 7.78
C ILE A 359 -22.23 10.94 8.03
N ILE A 360 -21.32 11.38 7.16
CA ILE A 360 -20.78 12.74 7.19
C ILE A 360 -21.29 13.47 5.96
N ASN A 361 -22.07 14.54 6.20
CA ASN A 361 -22.58 15.36 5.12
C ASN A 361 -21.41 16.11 4.46
N PRO A 362 -21.21 15.96 3.14
CA PRO A 362 -20.16 16.70 2.43
C PRO A 362 -20.44 18.21 2.32
N GLU A 363 -21.67 18.67 2.55
CA GLU A 363 -22.07 20.09 2.47
C GLU A 363 -21.78 20.74 1.08
N ILE A 364 -21.88 19.94 0.01
CA ILE A 364 -21.58 20.36 -1.38
C ILE A 364 -22.80 20.93 -2.13
N ILE A 365 -24.02 20.76 -1.60
CA ILE A 365 -25.28 21.25 -2.19
C ILE A 365 -25.99 22.23 -1.27
#